data_AF-A0A7C7WKU8-F1
#
_entry.id   AF-A0A7C7WKU8-F1
#
_cell.length_a   1.000
_cell.length_b   1.000
_cell.length_c   1.000
_cell.angle_alpha   90.00
_cell.angle_beta   90.00
_cell.angle_gamma   90.00
#
_symmetry.space_group_name_H-M   'P 1'
#
loop_
_entity.id
_entity.type
_entity.pdbx_description
1 polymer ?
#
loop_
_entity_poly.entity_id
_entity_poly.type
_entity_poly.pdbx_seq_one_letter_code
_entity_poly.pdbx_strand_id
1 'polypeptide(L)' 'MSLEPTDDLAPPEYRDRVVDAYRKDVDLTLLRENLRLTVDERFRKFESVARFAQELARAGRARPESSS' A
#
# COMPACT_ATOMS: atom_id res chain seq x y z
N MET A 1 -31.65 0.86 -12.42
CA MET A 1 -30.77 -0.31 -12.62
C MET A 1 -30.21 -0.65 -11.26
N SER A 2 -30.88 -1.53 -10.52
CA SER A 2 -30.46 -1.96 -9.19
C SER A 2 -29.33 -2.97 -9.35
N LEU A 3 -28.19 -2.70 -8.73
CA LEU A 3 -27.11 -3.68 -8.61
C LEU A 3 -27.48 -4.60 -7.46
N GLU A 4 -28.12 -5.73 -7.78
CA GLU A 4 -28.23 -6.84 -6.84
C GLU A 4 -26.81 -7.24 -6.40
N PRO A 5 -26.58 -7.55 -5.10
CA PRO A 5 -25.28 -8.04 -4.67
C PRO A 5 -25.08 -9.41 -5.32
N THR A 6 -24.19 -9.47 -6.30
CA THR A 6 -23.76 -10.73 -6.90
C THR A 6 -22.86 -11.43 -5.89
N ASP A 7 -23.47 -12.16 -4.97
CA ASP A 7 -22.85 -13.21 -4.17
C ASP A 7 -22.46 -14.43 -5.04
N ASP A 8 -22.13 -14.19 -6.32
CA ASP A 8 -21.64 -15.14 -7.31
C ASP A 8 -20.09 -15.12 -7.36
N LEU A 9 -19.45 -14.77 -6.24
CA LEU A 9 -18.00 -14.77 -6.11
C LEU A 9 -17.51 -16.17 -5.70
N ALA A 10 -17.73 -17.10 -6.63
CA ALA A 10 -17.27 -18.48 -6.63
C ALA A 10 -17.79 -19.38 -5.48
N PRO A 11 -18.06 -20.67 -5.75
CA PRO A 11 -18.36 -21.63 -4.70
C PRO A 11 -17.27 -21.60 -3.61
N PRO A 12 -17.59 -21.85 -2.33
CA PRO A 12 -16.63 -21.78 -1.20
C PRO A 12 -15.41 -22.71 -1.35
N GLU A 13 -15.44 -23.59 -2.36
CA GLU A 13 -14.41 -24.57 -2.68
C GLU A 13 -13.54 -24.17 -3.89
N TYR A 14 -13.85 -23.04 -4.54
CA TYR A 14 -13.06 -22.53 -5.67
C TYR A 14 -11.73 -21.97 -5.16
N ARG A 15 -10.72 -22.83 -5.17
CA ARG A 15 -9.33 -22.43 -5.01
C ARG A 15 -8.66 -22.35 -6.36
N ASP A 16 -8.41 -21.12 -6.79
CA ASP A 16 -7.56 -20.87 -7.94
C ASP A 16 -6.11 -21.19 -7.57
N ARG A 17 -5.57 -22.25 -8.18
CA ARG A 17 -4.20 -22.72 -7.96
C ARG A 17 -3.17 -21.65 -8.31
N VAL A 18 -3.46 -20.78 -9.27
CA VAL A 18 -2.60 -19.66 -9.65
C VAL A 18 -2.59 -18.65 -8.51
N VAL A 19 -3.76 -18.26 -8.01
CA VAL A 19 -3.86 -17.33 -6.87
C VAL A 19 -3.15 -17.87 -5.64
N ASP A 20 -3.39 -19.13 -5.27
CA ASP A 20 -2.75 -19.76 -4.11
C ASP A 20 -1.22 -19.81 -4.25
N ALA A 21 -0.72 -20.07 -5.47
CA ALA A 21 0.71 -20.12 -5.73
C ALA A 21 1.40 -18.78 -5.48
N TYR A 22 0.78 -17.65 -5.82
CA TYR A 22 1.35 -16.32 -5.61
C TYR A 22 1.01 -15.71 -4.24
N ARG A 23 -0.17 -16.02 -3.69
CA ARG A 23 -0.66 -15.43 -2.44
C ARG A 23 0.26 -15.66 -1.26
N LYS A 24 0.94 -16.81 -1.21
CA LYS A 24 1.89 -17.16 -0.14
C LYS A 24 3.08 -16.20 -0.03
N ASP A 25 3.44 -15.55 -1.14
CA ASP A 25 4.61 -14.68 -1.26
C ASP A 25 4.24 -13.19 -1.14
N VAL A 26 2.96 -12.87 -0.96
CA VAL A 26 2.51 -11.49 -0.74
C VAL A 26 2.84 -11.07 0.69
N ASP A 27 3.73 -10.09 0.84
CA ASP A 27 4.02 -9.49 2.14
C ASP A 27 2.87 -8.58 2.58
N LEU A 28 2.09 -9.07 3.55
CA LEU A 28 0.97 -8.34 4.15
C LEU A 28 1.36 -7.57 5.41
N THR A 29 2.64 -7.47 5.75
CA THR A 29 3.13 -6.84 6.99
C THR A 29 2.67 -5.40 7.07
N LEU A 30 2.98 -4.57 6.06
CA LEU A 30 2.57 -3.16 6.04
C LEU A 30 1.06 -2.98 6.04
N LEU A 31 0.31 -3.85 5.35
CA LEU A 31 -1.15 -3.77 5.34
C LEU A 31 -1.71 -4.03 6.75
N ARG A 32 -1.26 -5.11 7.41
CA ARG A 32 -1.70 -5.46 8.77
C ARG A 32 -1.32 -4.40 9.79
N GLU A 33 -0.11 -3.85 9.70
CA GLU A 33 0.32 -2.77 10.57
C GLU A 33 -0.53 -1.51 10.38
N ASN A 34 -0.82 -1.11 9.14
CA ASN A 34 -1.67 0.05 8.87
C ASN A 34 -3.12 -0.15 9.32
N LEU A 35 -3.66 -1.38 9.21
CA LEU A 35 -5.01 -1.70 9.66
C LEU A 35 -5.16 -1.67 11.19
N ARG A 36 -4.07 -1.79 11.94
CA ARG A 36 -4.07 -1.62 13.41
C ARG A 36 -4.09 -0.16 13.84
N LEU A 37 -3.78 0.78 12.94
CA LEU A 37 -3.74 2.20 13.25
C LEU A 37 -5.13 2.81 13.28
N THR A 38 -5.39 3.61 14.30
CA THR A 38 -6.50 4.55 14.33
C THR A 38 -6.40 5.58 13.20
N VAL A 39 -7.49 6.30 12.94
CA VAL A 39 -7.51 7.36 11.91
C VAL A 39 -6.40 8.40 12.16
N ASP A 40 -6.27 8.89 13.39
CA ASP A 40 -5.27 9.91 13.75
C ASP A 40 -3.84 9.40 13.56
N GLU A 41 -3.57 8.15 13.93
CA GLU A 41 -2.26 7.53 13.73
C GLU A 41 -1.91 7.37 12.25
N ARG A 42 -2.90 7.07 11.40
CA ARG A 42 -2.69 7.04 9.94
C ARG A 42 -2.33 8.42 9.39
N PHE A 43 -3.00 9.47 9.86
CA PHE A 43 -2.66 10.84 9.46
C PHE A 43 -1.23 11.22 9.88
N ARG A 44 -0.84 10.96 11.14
CA ARG A 44 0.53 11.21 11.62
C ARG A 44 1.58 10.43 10.83
N LYS A 45 1.30 9.16 10.50
CA LYS A 45 2.18 8.33 9.66
C LYS A 45 2.29 8.88 8.23
N PHE A 46 1.20 9.36 7.66
CA PHE A 46 1.23 10.00 6.34
C PHE A 46 2.06 11.29 6.35
N GLU A 47 1.87 12.14 7.36
CA GLU A 47 2.64 13.38 7.52
C GLU A 47 4.15 13.14 7.63
N SER A 48 4.55 12.09 8.36
CA SER A 48 5.99 11.75 8.50
C SER A 48 6.60 11.32 7.16
N VAL A 49 5.89 10.49 6.38
CA VAL A 49 6.31 10.07 5.04
C VAL A 49 6.36 11.26 4.08
N ALA A 50 5.35 12.12 4.09
CA ALA A 50 5.31 13.31 3.25
C ALA A 50 6.49 14.26 3.55
N ARG A 51 6.80 14.48 4.84
CA ARG A 51 7.96 15.27 5.25
C ARG A 51 9.27 14.66 4.76
N PHE A 52 9.44 13.35 4.92
CA PHE A 52 10.63 12.65 4.44
C PHE A 52 10.81 12.80 2.92
N ALA A 53 9.74 12.62 2.14
CA ALA A 53 9.77 12.79 0.69
C ALA A 53 10.15 14.23 0.27
N GLN A 54 9.66 15.23 1.00
CA GLN A 54 10.03 16.63 0.76
C GLN A 54 11.51 16.88 1.01
N GLU A 55 12.07 16.36 2.11
CA GLU A 55 13.51 16.51 2.40
C GLU A 55 14.37 15.80 1.37
N LEU A 56 13.99 14.59 0.94
CA LEU A 56 14.70 13.88 -0.14
C LEU A 56 14.67 14.69 -1.45
N ALA A 57 13.53 15.26 -1.81
CA ALA A 57 13.38 16.08 -3.00
C ALA A 57 14.15 17.42 -2.91
N ARG A 58 14.30 17.99 -1.71
CA ARG A 58 15.15 19.16 -1.46
C ARG A 58 16.62 18.81 -1.63
N ALA A 59 17.07 17.71 -1.02
CA ALA A 59 18.45 17.24 -1.14
C ALA A 59 18.82 16.88 -2.59
N GLY A 60 17.88 16.34 -3.36
CA GLY A 60 18.05 16.10 -4.80
C GLY A 60 18.25 17.40 -5.59
N ARG A 61 17.48 18.45 -5.28
CA ARG A 61 17.57 19.78 -5.93
C ARG A 61 18.74 20.63 -5.46
N ALA A 62 19.19 20.43 -4.22
CA ALA A 62 20.31 21.15 -3.63
C ALA A 62 21.67 20.66 -4.11
N ARG A 63 21.73 19.64 -4.97
CA ARG A 63 22.94 19.21 -5.67
C ARG A 63 23.09 20.07 -6.92
N PRO A 64 23.94 21.10 -6.94
CA PRO A 64 24.23 21.82 -8.16
C PRO A 64 25.07 20.88 -9.02
N GLU A 65 24.74 20.79 -10.31
CA GLU A 65 25.66 20.23 -11.29
C GLU A 65 26.95 21.07 -11.27
N SER A 66 27.96 20.55 -10.59
CA SER A 66 29.37 20.96 -10.68
C SER A 66 30.16 19.75 -10.15
N SER A 67 31.08 19.13 -10.86
CA SER A 67 31.93 19.63 -11.94
C SER A 67 32.32 18.49 -12.88
N SER A 68 32.25 18.72 -14.19
CA SER A 68 33.13 18.14 -15.20
C SER A 68 33.61 19.27 -16.09
#